data_AF-A0A8I1S7Y5-F1
#
_entry.id   AF-A0A8I1S7Y5-F1
#
_cell.length_a   1.000
_cell.length_b   1.000
_cell.length_c   1.000
_cell.angle_alpha   90.00
_cell.angle_beta   90.00
_cell.angle_gamma   90.00
#
_symmetry.space_group_name_H-M   'P 1'
#
loop_
_entity.id
_entity.type
_entity.pdbx_description
1 polymer ?
#
loop_
_entity_poly.entity_id
_entity_poly.type
_entity_poly.pdbx_seq_one_letter_code
_entity_poly.pdbx_strand_id
1 'polypeptide(L)'
;MTALYAILTQATAVGQGFHAFWTGWGGLRPGSVSIIEFGGDGHARTPPDSAFPFPPEIVGGPTLDLPGREYLVFSGALEPRLFADRPGSVFWPQSPNLSWPEDHSWCVATEIDFDSTLVAGTADLIEAVLAHPALEAWPVTADDRLTFDADVINGP
;
A
#
# COMPACT_ATOMS: atom_id res chain seq x y z
N MET A 1 8.82 8.89 -2.60
CA MET A 1 7.75 8.46 -3.51
C MET A 1 7.73 9.10 -4.90
N THR A 2 7.91 10.41 -5.07
CA THR A 2 7.82 11.05 -6.41
C THR A 2 8.76 10.46 -7.46
N ALA A 3 10.02 10.16 -7.10
CA ALA A 3 11.00 9.57 -8.01
C ALA A 3 10.59 8.17 -8.49
N LEU A 4 10.19 7.28 -7.57
CA LEU A 4 9.70 5.94 -7.90
C LEU A 4 8.52 6.01 -8.88
N TYR A 5 7.54 6.89 -8.61
CA TYR A 5 6.39 7.06 -9.51
C TYR A 5 6.75 7.57 -10.90
N ALA A 6 7.74 8.44 -11.01
CA ALA A 6 8.21 8.90 -12.31
C ALA A 6 8.82 7.76 -13.14
N ILE A 7 9.53 6.83 -12.50
CA ILE A 7 10.07 5.62 -13.16
C ILE A 7 8.93 4.70 -13.62
N LEU A 8 7.98 4.42 -12.73
CA LEU A 8 6.86 3.51 -13.02
C LEU A 8 5.95 4.03 -14.14
N THR A 9 5.61 5.32 -14.12
CA THR A 9 4.76 5.92 -15.14
C THR A 9 5.45 6.04 -16.50
N GLN A 10 6.77 6.18 -16.55
CA GLN A 10 7.53 6.06 -17.81
C GLN A 10 7.50 4.66 -18.40
N ALA A 11 7.45 3.63 -17.54
CA ALA A 11 7.37 2.24 -17.97
C ALA A 11 5.95 1.79 -18.37
N THR A 12 4.93 2.60 -18.09
CA THR A 12 3.53 2.25 -18.39
C THR A 12 3.07 2.95 -19.66
N ALA A 13 2.52 2.22 -20.62
CA ALA A 13 1.96 2.81 -21.83
C ALA A 13 0.60 3.51 -21.58
N VAL A 14 -0.05 3.23 -20.44
CA VAL A 14 -1.42 3.63 -20.12
C VAL A 14 -1.48 4.35 -18.77
N GLY A 15 -2.22 5.45 -18.69
CA GLY A 15 -2.42 6.20 -17.45
C GLY A 15 -3.51 5.63 -16.53
N GLN A 16 -3.99 4.41 -16.75
CA GLN A 16 -5.05 3.76 -15.96
C GLN A 16 -4.54 2.46 -15.33
N GLY A 17 -5.09 2.12 -14.17
CA GLY A 17 -4.73 0.92 -13.43
C GLY A 17 -5.65 0.68 -12.24
N PHE A 18 -5.18 -0.16 -11.35
CA PHE A 18 -5.90 -0.62 -10.18
C PHE A 18 -5.19 -0.21 -8.90
N HIS A 19 -5.97 0.00 -7.85
CA HIS A 19 -5.55 0.43 -6.53
C HIS A 19 -6.28 -0.40 -5.48
N ALA A 20 -5.56 -1.08 -4.60
CA ALA A 20 -6.17 -1.91 -3.55
C ALA A 20 -5.94 -1.28 -2.17
N PHE A 21 -7.02 -1.21 -1.38
CA PHE A 21 -7.00 -0.69 0.00
C PHE A 21 -7.41 -1.79 0.96
N TRP A 22 -6.63 -2.00 2.01
CA TRP A 22 -6.90 -3.04 3.00
C TRP A 22 -8.17 -2.74 3.79
N THR A 23 -9.09 -3.70 3.86
CA THR A 23 -10.41 -3.52 4.52
C THR A 23 -10.29 -3.37 6.05
N GLY A 24 -9.17 -3.81 6.64
CA GLY A 24 -8.91 -3.75 8.08
C GLY A 24 -8.63 -2.36 8.65
N TRP A 25 -8.49 -1.32 7.82
CA TRP A 25 -8.38 0.06 8.30
C TRP A 25 -9.63 0.57 9.03
N GLY A 26 -10.75 -0.15 8.93
CA GLY A 26 -11.96 0.13 9.68
C GLY A 26 -12.79 1.30 9.11
N GLY A 27 -12.34 1.94 8.04
CA GLY A 27 -13.07 3.03 7.38
C GLY A 27 -13.76 2.63 6.07
N LEU A 28 -13.54 1.42 5.56
CA LEU A 28 -13.95 1.03 4.20
C LEU A 28 -15.25 0.23 4.14
N ARG A 29 -15.69 -0.35 5.26
CA ARG A 29 -16.95 -1.12 5.35
C ARG A 29 -17.86 -0.52 6.43
N PRO A 30 -19.19 -0.41 6.18
CA PRO A 30 -20.15 0.02 7.18
C PRO A 30 -20.08 -0.84 8.45
N GLY A 31 -20.14 -0.20 9.62
CA GLY A 31 -20.09 -0.87 10.92
C GLY A 31 -18.69 -1.32 11.36
N SER A 32 -17.65 -0.99 10.61
CA SER A 32 -16.27 -1.24 11.03
C SER A 32 -15.85 -0.24 12.12
N VAL A 33 -15.02 -0.70 13.04
CA VAL A 33 -14.47 0.11 14.14
C VAL A 33 -12.96 -0.10 14.15
N SER A 34 -12.20 0.99 14.15
CA SER A 34 -10.77 0.96 14.46
C SER A 34 -10.57 1.37 15.92
N ILE A 35 -9.84 0.55 16.68
CA ILE A 35 -9.43 0.84 18.05
C ILE A 35 -7.92 0.97 18.05
N ILE A 36 -7.42 2.15 18.41
CA ILE A 36 -5.99 2.41 18.55
C ILE A 36 -5.70 2.49 20.04
N GLU A 37 -4.86 1.58 20.53
CA GLU A 37 -4.38 1.58 21.91
C GLU A 37 -2.97 2.18 21.95
N PHE A 38 -2.83 3.35 22.56
CA PHE A 38 -1.52 3.91 22.88
C PHE A 38 -1.13 3.42 24.28
N GLY A 39 0.14 3.04 24.47
CA GLY A 39 0.67 2.47 25.72
C GLY A 39 0.72 3.44 26.91
N GLY A 40 -0.42 4.00 27.30
CA GLY A 40 -0.67 4.70 28.55
C GLY A 40 -2.12 4.42 28.97
N ASP A 41 -2.47 4.67 30.23
CA ASP A 41 -3.74 4.25 30.87
C ASP A 41 -5.03 4.88 30.28
N GLY A 42 -4.98 5.47 29.07
CA GLY A 42 -6.09 6.10 28.38
C GLY A 42 -6.41 5.46 27.05
N HIS A 43 -7.61 4.87 26.93
CA HIS A 43 -8.16 4.42 25.66
C HIS A 43 -8.74 5.63 24.91
N ALA A 44 -8.09 6.06 23.83
CA ALA A 44 -8.70 6.99 22.89
C ALA A 44 -9.54 6.21 21.88
N ARG A 45 -10.87 6.28 21.98
CA ARG A 45 -11.74 5.80 20.91
C ARG A 45 -11.80 6.86 19.82
N THR A 46 -11.31 6.55 18.63
CA THR A 46 -11.65 7.37 17.45
C THR A 46 -13.16 7.25 17.24
N PRO A 47 -13.89 8.37 17.10
CA PRO A 47 -15.33 8.31 16.83
C PRO A 47 -15.60 7.46 15.58
N PRO A 48 -16.67 6.64 15.58
CA PRO A 48 -17.02 5.77 14.45
C PRO A 48 -17.27 6.51 13.12
N ASP A 49 -17.46 7.83 13.17
CA ASP A 49 -17.66 8.70 12.00
C ASP A 49 -16.37 9.15 11.30
N SER A 50 -15.19 8.62 11.65
CA SER A 50 -13.99 8.77 10.82
C SER A 50 -13.95 7.80 9.64
N ALA A 51 -15.01 7.01 9.42
CA ALA A 51 -15.15 6.14 8.27
C ALA A 51 -15.10 6.97 6.98
N PHE A 52 -14.41 6.47 5.95
CA PHE A 52 -14.66 6.96 4.60
C PHE A 52 -16.07 6.47 4.25
N PRO A 53 -17.10 7.33 4.15
CA PRO A 53 -18.43 6.86 3.82
C PRO A 53 -18.46 6.68 2.31
N PHE A 54 -17.82 5.60 1.85
CA PHE A 54 -17.97 5.15 0.50
C PHE A 54 -19.42 4.74 0.29
N PRO A 55 -20.06 5.18 -0.81
CA PRO A 55 -21.40 4.71 -1.17
C PRO A 55 -21.50 3.18 -1.17
N PRO A 56 -22.67 2.57 -0.92
CA PRO A 56 -22.84 1.12 -0.85
C PRO A 56 -22.30 0.37 -2.09
N GLU A 57 -22.39 0.97 -3.28
CA GLU A 57 -21.86 0.43 -4.52
C GLU A 57 -20.34 0.25 -4.53
N ILE A 58 -19.63 1.07 -3.75
CA ILE A 58 -18.17 0.98 -3.59
C ILE A 58 -17.81 -0.12 -2.57
N VAL A 59 -18.60 -0.25 -1.51
CA VAL A 59 -18.40 -1.28 -0.46
C VAL A 59 -18.60 -2.70 -1.01
N GLY A 60 -19.50 -2.85 -1.99
CA GLY A 60 -19.75 -4.11 -2.70
C GLY A 60 -18.90 -4.31 -3.95
N GLY A 61 -17.87 -3.48 -4.15
CA GLY A 61 -16.97 -3.55 -5.30
C GLY A 61 -16.07 -4.79 -5.32
N PRO A 62 -15.24 -4.94 -6.37
CA PRO A 62 -14.30 -6.05 -6.49
C PRO A 62 -13.34 -6.11 -5.28
N THR A 63 -13.07 -7.33 -4.81
CA THR A 63 -12.10 -7.59 -3.74
C THR A 63 -10.89 -8.37 -4.25
N LEU A 64 -9.77 -8.22 -3.54
CA LEU A 64 -8.57 -9.03 -3.71
C LEU A 64 -8.23 -9.66 -2.36
N ASP A 65 -8.17 -10.99 -2.33
CA ASP A 65 -7.77 -11.75 -1.14
C ASP A 65 -6.31 -12.19 -1.26
N LEU A 66 -5.48 -11.72 -0.33
CA LEU A 66 -4.12 -12.18 -0.12
C LEU A 66 -4.03 -12.87 1.25
N PRO A 67 -2.98 -13.69 1.52
CA PRO A 67 -2.80 -14.33 2.81
C PRO A 67 -2.90 -13.32 3.97
N GLY A 68 -3.90 -13.49 4.83
CA GLY A 68 -4.14 -12.64 6.01
C GLY A 68 -4.76 -11.27 5.73
N ARG A 69 -5.04 -10.90 4.46
CA ARG A 69 -5.53 -9.55 4.12
C ARG A 69 -6.53 -9.58 2.97
N GLU A 70 -7.69 -8.95 3.20
CA GLU A 70 -8.67 -8.64 2.16
C GLU A 70 -8.54 -7.16 1.77
N TYR A 71 -8.61 -6.88 0.47
CA TYR A 71 -8.57 -5.53 -0.07
C TYR A 71 -9.81 -5.24 -0.90
N LEU A 72 -10.27 -3.98 -0.89
CA LEU A 72 -11.17 -3.44 -1.91
C LEU A 72 -10.36 -2.87 -3.06
N VAL A 73 -10.73 -3.20 -4.30
CA VAL A 73 -10.02 -2.81 -5.51
C VAL A 73 -10.79 -1.74 -6.27
N PHE A 74 -10.08 -0.67 -6.61
CA PHE A 74 -10.58 0.47 -7.37
C PHE A 74 -9.82 0.59 -8.67
N SER A 75 -10.51 0.90 -9.77
CA SER A 75 -9.88 1.28 -11.04
C SER A 75 -9.78 2.81 -11.14
N GLY A 76 -8.68 3.33 -11.67
CA GLY A 76 -8.52 4.76 -11.88
C GLY A 76 -7.16 5.15 -12.46
N ALA A 77 -6.89 6.45 -12.49
CA ALA A 77 -5.66 6.98 -13.05
C ALA A 77 -4.44 6.67 -12.15
N LEU A 78 -3.33 6.26 -12.75
CA LEU A 78 -2.07 6.00 -12.06
C LEU A 78 -1.33 7.32 -11.77
N GLU A 79 -1.81 8.04 -10.75
CA GLU A 79 -1.29 9.35 -10.39
C GLU A 79 -0.39 9.30 -9.14
N PRO A 80 0.79 9.98 -9.14
CA PRO A 80 1.70 10.00 -7.98
C PRO A 80 1.04 10.50 -6.69
N ARG A 81 0.01 11.35 -6.83
CA ARG A 81 -0.75 11.92 -5.71
C ARG A 81 -1.58 10.88 -4.94
N LEU A 82 -1.79 9.68 -5.48
CA LEU A 82 -2.47 8.59 -4.77
C LEU A 82 -1.66 8.07 -3.58
N PHE A 83 -0.34 8.21 -3.65
CA PHE A 83 0.62 7.75 -2.65
C PHE A 83 1.18 8.88 -1.78
N ALA A 84 0.73 10.11 -2.04
CA ALA A 84 0.90 11.19 -1.08
C ALA A 84 -0.05 10.95 0.08
N ASP A 85 0.44 11.15 1.31
CA ASP A 85 -0.33 11.05 2.55
C ASP A 85 -1.72 11.68 2.39
N ARG A 86 -2.75 10.84 2.29
CA ARG A 86 -4.13 11.31 2.27
C ARG A 86 -4.61 11.52 3.70
N PRO A 87 -5.64 12.36 3.92
CA PRO A 87 -6.27 12.47 5.22
C PRO A 87 -6.81 11.09 5.67
N GLY A 88 -6.05 10.41 6.53
CA GLY A 88 -6.49 9.34 7.42
C GLY A 88 -6.58 9.88 8.84
N SER A 89 -6.50 9.03 9.86
CA SER A 89 -6.26 9.55 11.21
C SER A 89 -4.96 10.36 11.20
N VAL A 90 -4.85 11.45 11.98
CA VAL A 90 -3.70 12.38 12.01
C VAL A 90 -2.35 11.67 12.21
N PHE A 91 -2.39 10.42 12.67
CA PHE A 91 -1.25 9.61 12.99
C PHE A 91 -0.99 8.46 11.98
N TRP A 92 -1.95 8.10 11.11
CA TRP A 92 -1.82 7.08 10.06
C TRP A 92 -2.44 7.57 8.74
N PRO A 93 -1.68 8.33 7.91
CA PRO A 93 -2.12 8.64 6.56
C PRO A 93 -2.33 7.37 5.75
N GLN A 94 -3.39 7.33 4.95
CA GLN A 94 -3.78 6.14 4.18
C GLN A 94 -3.55 6.37 2.68
N SER A 95 -2.85 5.46 2.03
CA SER A 95 -2.68 5.38 0.58
C SER A 95 -3.09 3.99 0.10
N PRO A 96 -3.27 3.74 -1.21
CA PRO A 96 -3.45 2.38 -1.70
C PRO A 96 -2.28 1.52 -1.20
N ASN A 97 -2.59 0.35 -0.63
CA ASN A 97 -1.59 -0.63 -0.22
C ASN A 97 -0.95 -1.32 -1.42
N LEU A 98 -1.70 -1.47 -2.51
CA LEU A 98 -1.23 -2.05 -3.77
C LEU A 98 -1.63 -1.16 -4.93
N SER A 99 -0.80 -1.06 -5.95
CA SER A 99 -1.18 -0.51 -7.24
C SER A 99 -0.44 -1.16 -8.39
N TRP A 100 -1.15 -1.35 -9.50
CA TRP A 100 -0.61 -1.93 -10.72
C TRP A 100 -1.37 -1.39 -11.94
N PRO A 101 -0.72 -1.29 -13.12
CA PRO A 101 -1.36 -0.84 -14.34
C PRO A 101 -2.23 -1.94 -14.96
N GLU A 102 -3.13 -1.58 -15.86
CA GLU A 102 -4.00 -2.55 -16.56
C GLU A 102 -3.21 -3.61 -17.36
N ASP A 103 -2.02 -3.26 -17.84
CA ASP A 103 -1.14 -4.17 -18.57
C ASP A 103 -0.29 -5.08 -17.67
N HIS A 104 -0.42 -4.93 -16.34
CA HIS A 104 0.31 -5.67 -15.32
C HIS A 104 1.85 -5.60 -15.44
N SER A 105 2.37 -4.56 -16.11
CA SER A 105 3.82 -4.39 -16.34
C SER A 105 4.65 -4.17 -15.07
N TRP A 106 4.01 -3.72 -13.98
CA TRP A 106 4.62 -3.58 -12.65
C TRP A 106 3.57 -3.68 -11.54
N CYS A 107 4.03 -3.83 -10.31
CA CYS A 107 3.19 -3.72 -9.12
C CYS A 107 4.00 -3.02 -8.01
N VAL A 108 3.35 -2.12 -7.29
CA VAL A 108 3.88 -1.49 -6.08
C VAL A 108 3.07 -1.94 -4.89
N ALA A 109 3.75 -2.33 -3.82
CA ALA A 109 3.15 -2.61 -2.53
C ALA A 109 3.73 -1.70 -1.44
N THR A 110 2.86 -0.95 -0.78
CA THR A 110 3.14 -0.20 0.46
C THR A 110 2.48 -0.96 1.60
N GLU A 111 3.22 -1.93 2.12
CA GLU A 111 2.71 -2.81 3.16
C GLU A 111 2.77 -2.13 4.53
N ILE A 112 1.72 -2.29 5.33
CA ILE A 112 1.61 -1.64 6.64
C ILE A 112 2.59 -2.22 7.67
N ASP A 113 3.00 -3.48 7.48
CA ASP A 113 3.94 -4.17 8.36
C ASP A 113 5.41 -3.93 7.97
N PHE A 114 5.67 -3.35 6.80
CA PHE A 114 7.02 -3.10 6.31
C PHE A 114 7.37 -1.62 6.39
N ASP A 115 8.62 -1.32 6.69
CA ASP A 115 9.20 0.03 6.59
C ASP A 115 9.62 0.41 5.15
N SER A 116 9.36 -0.50 4.22
CA SER A 116 9.85 -0.47 2.85
C SER A 116 8.70 -0.57 1.85
N THR A 117 8.89 0.04 0.68
CA THR A 117 7.98 -0.13 -0.47
C THR A 117 8.52 -1.21 -1.39
N LEU A 118 7.71 -2.20 -1.72
CA LEU A 118 8.07 -3.24 -2.68
C LEU A 118 7.67 -2.83 -4.09
N VAL A 119 8.55 -3.11 -5.03
CA VAL A 119 8.36 -2.84 -6.45
C VAL A 119 8.68 -4.12 -7.21
N ALA A 120 7.71 -4.59 -7.98
CA ALA A 120 7.87 -5.70 -8.91
C ALA A 120 7.65 -5.19 -10.34
N GLY A 121 8.35 -5.76 -11.31
CA GLY A 121 8.22 -5.39 -12.71
C GLY A 121 9.25 -6.10 -13.58
N THR A 122 9.44 -5.60 -14.79
CA THR A 122 10.48 -6.10 -15.71
C THR A 122 11.88 -5.85 -15.16
N ALA A 123 12.87 -6.61 -15.64
CA ALA A 123 14.27 -6.41 -15.26
C ALA A 123 14.73 -4.97 -15.49
N ASP A 124 14.45 -4.40 -16.67
CA ASP A 124 14.79 -3.02 -17.02
C ASP A 124 14.18 -1.99 -16.04
N LEU A 125 12.94 -2.21 -15.59
CA LEU A 125 12.28 -1.35 -14.61
C LEU A 125 12.96 -1.45 -13.25
N ILE A 126 13.26 -2.66 -12.79
CA ILE A 126 13.93 -2.88 -11.51
C ILE A 126 15.35 -2.30 -11.53
N GLU A 127 16.09 -2.46 -12.64
CA GLU A 127 17.40 -1.83 -12.82
C GLU A 127 17.30 -0.30 -12.75
N ALA A 128 16.29 0.31 -13.38
CA ALA A 128 16.06 1.74 -13.30
C ALA A 128 15.76 2.21 -11.87
N VAL A 129 14.99 1.45 -11.09
CA VAL A 129 14.73 1.73 -9.67
C VAL A 129 16.02 1.65 -8.85
N LEU A 130 16.79 0.56 -9.00
CA LEU A 130 18.04 0.34 -8.26
C LEU A 130 19.12 1.37 -8.60
N ALA A 131 19.17 1.84 -9.85
CA ALA A 131 20.15 2.83 -10.29
C ALA A 131 19.78 4.27 -9.94
N HIS A 132 18.55 4.54 -9.49
CA HIS A 132 18.09 5.91 -9.30
C HIS A 132 18.66 6.52 -8.01
N PRO A 133 19.45 7.61 -8.07
CA PRO A 133 20.22 8.12 -6.92
C PRO A 133 19.37 8.74 -5.80
N ALA A 134 18.09 9.01 -6.05
CA ALA A 134 17.14 9.50 -5.05
C ALA A 134 16.37 8.38 -4.32
N LEU A 135 16.63 7.11 -4.65
CA LEU A 135 16.00 5.95 -4.03
C LEU A 135 17.07 5.16 -3.28
N GLU A 136 16.77 4.81 -2.03
CA GLU A 136 17.45 3.73 -1.34
C GLU A 136 16.71 2.44 -1.70
N ALA A 137 17.34 1.59 -2.50
CA ALA A 137 16.72 0.40 -3.05
C ALA A 137 17.68 -0.78 -2.99
N TRP A 138 17.13 -1.96 -2.71
CA TRP A 138 17.87 -3.21 -2.63
C TRP A 138 17.10 -4.31 -3.38
N PRO A 139 17.77 -5.16 -4.17
CA PRO A 139 17.10 -6.27 -4.84
C PRO A 139 16.66 -7.33 -3.83
N VAL A 140 15.42 -7.78 -3.95
CA VAL A 140 14.85 -8.86 -3.14
C VAL A 140 14.14 -9.88 -4.03
N THR A 141 13.93 -11.06 -3.47
CA THR A 141 13.21 -12.19 -4.06
C THR A 141 11.98 -12.51 -3.21
N ALA A 142 11.06 -13.31 -3.75
CA ALA A 142 9.85 -13.70 -3.02
C ALA A 142 10.11 -14.55 -1.77
N ASP A 143 11.30 -15.15 -1.66
CA ASP A 143 11.70 -15.99 -0.53
C ASP A 143 12.40 -15.19 0.58
N ASP A 144 12.70 -13.91 0.34
CA ASP A 144 13.32 -13.05 1.35
C ASP A 144 12.33 -12.71 2.47
N ARG A 145 12.81 -12.79 3.71
CA ARG A 145 12.01 -12.46 4.89
C ARG A 145 12.15 -10.99 5.21
N LEU A 146 11.04 -10.26 5.09
CA LEU A 146 10.94 -8.83 5.36
C LEU A 146 10.19 -8.51 6.66
N THR A 147 9.89 -9.54 7.46
CA THR A 147 9.18 -9.38 8.73
C THR A 147 10.07 -8.64 9.73
N PHE A 148 9.46 -7.88 10.65
CA PHE A 148 10.23 -7.09 11.62
C PHE A 148 11.15 -7.96 12.51
N ASP A 149 10.81 -9.24 12.69
CA ASP A 149 11.55 -10.24 13.46
C ASP A 149 12.56 -11.05 12.62
N ALA A 150 12.80 -10.64 11.37
CA ALA A 150 13.77 -11.27 10.49
C ALA A 150 15.23 -10.94 10.88
N ASP A 151 15.44 -10.18 11.95
CA ASP A 151 16.73 -9.72 12.45
C ASP A 151 17.44 -10.72 13.40
N VAL A 152 16.98 -11.98 13.46
CA VAL A 152 17.76 -13.03 14.11
C VAL A 152 19.03 -13.25 13.30
N ILE A 153 20.13 -12.61 13.72
CA ILE A 153 21.48 -12.93 13.24
C ILE A 153 21.62 -14.45 13.32
N ASN A 154 21.91 -15.09 12.18
CA ASN A 154 22.15 -16.53 12.09
C ASN A 154 23.01 -16.97 13.28
N GLY A 155 22.40 -17.66 14.24
CA GLY A 155 23.11 -18.27 15.37
C GLY A 155 24.08 -19.34 14.85
N PRO A 156 25.12 -19.69 15.62
CA PRO A 156 26.18 -20.61 15.19
C PRO A 156 25.66 -22.00 14.78
#